data_AF-A0A8S2W8Q8-F1
#
_entry.id   AF-A0A8S2W8Q8-F1
#
_cell.length_a   1.000
_cell.length_b   1.000
_cell.length_c   1.000
_cell.angle_alpha   90.00
_cell.angle_beta   90.00
_cell.angle_gamma   90.00
#
_symmetry.space_group_name_H-M   'P 1'
#
loop_
_entity.id
_entity.type
_entity.pdbx_description
1 polymer ?
#
loop_
_entity_poly.entity_id
_entity_poly.type
_entity_poly.pdbx_seq_one_letter_code
_entity_poly.pdbx_strand_id
1 'polypeptide(L)'
;LYSYFEKNYIGAPRPAPGLRRQNIASPAPVRRDDPRYSIKFWNVFERADMELPRTNNGLAGWHNAFHGSVNADHPSTHALIKLLVKAENSTMVTATQLEVRTITASQRSNQEGTEIKIRNMIDGYNHTH
;
A
#
# COMPACT_ATOMS: atom_id res chain seq x y z
N LEU A 1 4.55 11.48 -14.72
CA LEU A 1 4.43 10.72 -13.45
C LEU A 1 5.47 11.17 -12.42
N TYR A 2 6.77 11.16 -12.74
CA TYR A 2 7.84 11.56 -11.81
C TYR A 2 7.68 12.99 -11.25
N SER A 3 7.38 13.97 -12.09
CA SER A 3 7.17 15.37 -11.67
C SER A 3 5.98 15.58 -10.73
N TYR A 4 4.95 14.72 -10.81
CA TYR A 4 3.78 14.81 -9.95
C TYR A 4 4.10 14.37 -8.52
N PHE A 5 4.83 13.26 -8.35
CA PHE A 5 5.23 12.77 -7.04
C PHE A 5 6.22 13.70 -6.34
N GLU A 6 7.23 14.18 -7.06
CA GLU A 6 8.19 15.15 -6.55
C GLU A 6 7.49 16.42 -6.05
N LYS A 7 6.49 16.93 -6.78
CA LYS A 7 5.77 18.15 -6.37
C LYS A 7 4.80 17.94 -5.20
N ASN A 8 4.09 16.80 -5.17
CA ASN A 8 2.95 16.64 -4.25
C ASN A 8 3.29 15.86 -2.97
N TYR A 9 4.23 14.92 -3.02
CA TYR A 9 4.50 13.99 -1.92
C TYR A 9 5.91 14.14 -1.33
N ILE A 10 6.93 14.37 -2.16
CA ILE A 10 8.33 14.44 -1.70
C ILE A 10 8.78 15.87 -1.40
N GLY A 11 8.36 16.82 -2.23
CA GLY A 11 8.86 18.19 -2.21
C GLY A 11 9.76 18.46 -3.41
N ALA A 12 9.41 19.46 -4.23
CA ALA A 12 10.17 19.77 -5.44
C ALA A 12 11.61 20.19 -5.08
N PRO A 13 12.62 19.71 -5.83
CA PRO A 13 14.00 20.09 -5.59
C PRO A 13 14.19 21.58 -5.86
N ARG A 14 14.53 22.36 -4.83
CA ARG A 14 14.88 23.78 -4.97
C ARG A 14 16.39 23.89 -5.13
N PRO A 15 16.89 24.41 -6.26
CA PRO A 15 18.30 24.75 -6.36
C PRO A 15 18.64 25.79 -5.29
N ALA A 16 19.84 25.67 -4.70
CA ALA A 16 20.30 26.64 -3.71
C ALA A 16 20.24 28.07 -4.29
N PRO A 17 19.86 29.09 -3.48
CA PRO A 17 19.83 30.47 -3.94
C PRO A 17 21.17 30.86 -4.58
N GLY A 18 21.15 31.28 -5.83
CA GLY A 18 22.35 31.71 -6.57
C GLY A 18 23.01 30.67 -7.48
N LEU A 19 22.66 29.37 -7.39
CA LEU A 19 23.12 28.39 -8.37
C LEU A 19 22.12 28.25 -9.52
N ARG A 20 22.45 28.84 -10.68
CA ARG A 20 21.78 28.51 -11.94
C ARG A 20 22.09 27.06 -12.30
N ARG A 21 21.12 26.40 -12.93
CA ARG A 21 21.08 24.99 -13.30
C ARG A 21 22.23 24.51 -14.22
N GLN A 22 23.17 25.38 -14.56
CA GLN A 22 24.32 25.11 -15.41
C GLN A 22 25.54 24.97 -14.49
N ASN A 23 26.13 23.76 -14.50
CA ASN A 23 27.44 23.43 -13.92
C ASN A 23 27.46 23.13 -12.43
N ILE A 24 26.86 22.00 -12.05
CA ILE A 24 27.14 21.37 -10.76
C ILE A 24 27.66 19.95 -11.04
N ALA A 25 28.97 19.74 -10.87
CA ALA A 25 29.65 18.46 -11.03
C ALA A 25 29.63 17.59 -9.73
N SER A 26 28.83 17.95 -8.72
CA SER A 26 28.72 17.21 -7.45
C SER A 26 27.39 17.53 -6.79
N PRO A 27 26.66 16.58 -6.18
CA PRO A 27 25.30 16.83 -5.69
C PRO A 27 25.34 17.78 -4.49
N ALA A 28 25.23 19.09 -4.73
CA ALA A 28 24.98 20.05 -3.68
C ALA A 28 23.68 19.64 -2.96
N PRO A 29 23.59 19.78 -1.62
CA PRO A 29 22.41 19.40 -0.87
C PRO A 29 21.21 20.21 -1.38
N VAL A 30 20.36 19.55 -2.15
CA VAL A 30 19.16 20.13 -2.72
C VAL A 30 18.16 20.30 -1.58
N ARG A 31 17.92 21.54 -1.16
CA ARG A 31 16.80 21.82 -0.25
C ARG A 31 15.51 21.51 -1.02
N ARG A 32 14.60 20.79 -0.38
CA ARG A 32 13.30 20.43 -0.95
C ARG A 32 12.24 21.37 -0.39
N ASP A 33 11.25 21.67 -1.23
CA ASP A 33 10.07 22.41 -0.82
C ASP A 33 9.16 21.53 0.04
N ASP A 34 8.33 22.15 0.87
CA ASP A 34 7.31 21.39 1.59
C ASP A 34 6.34 20.75 0.58
N PRO A 35 6.07 19.44 0.70
CA PRO A 35 5.14 18.77 -0.19
C PRO A 35 3.72 19.24 0.06
N ARG A 36 2.90 19.24 -1.00
CA ARG A 36 1.46 19.54 -0.89
C ARG A 36 0.75 18.64 0.12
N TYR A 37 1.15 17.38 0.18
CA TYR A 37 0.65 16.40 1.13
C TYR A 37 1.76 16.01 2.09
N SER A 38 1.60 16.39 3.36
CA SER A 38 2.55 16.06 4.42
C SER A 38 2.81 14.56 4.51
N ILE A 39 4.06 14.19 4.80
CA ILE A 39 4.49 12.79 4.98
C ILE A 39 3.64 12.03 6.00
N LYS A 40 3.09 12.71 7.00
CA LYS A 40 2.20 12.12 8.01
C LYS A 40 0.95 11.45 7.44
N PHE A 41 0.51 11.81 6.23
CA PHE A 41 -0.72 11.28 5.62
C PHE A 41 -0.50 10.06 4.73
N TRP A 42 0.71 9.84 4.22
CA TRP A 42 0.99 8.79 3.23
C TRP A 42 2.14 7.87 3.62
N ASN A 43 2.88 8.20 4.69
CA ASN A 43 3.92 7.33 5.19
C ASN A 43 3.32 6.04 5.78
N VAL A 44 3.92 4.91 5.44
CA VAL A 44 3.54 3.56 5.89
C VAL A 44 4.54 2.97 6.89
N PHE A 45 5.51 3.76 7.35
CA PHE A 45 6.57 3.38 8.27
C PHE A 45 5.99 2.79 9.56
N GLU A 46 5.17 3.54 10.29
CA GLU A 46 4.58 3.10 11.56
C GLU A 46 3.76 1.81 11.39
N ARG A 47 3.01 1.69 10.29
CA ARG A 47 2.25 0.47 9.98
C ARG A 47 3.18 -0.74 9.84
N ALA A 48 4.28 -0.57 9.11
CA ALA A 48 5.21 -1.65 8.82
C ALA A 48 6.10 -2.00 10.03
N ASP A 49 6.50 -1.00 10.82
CA ASP A 49 7.22 -1.16 12.09
C ASP A 49 6.39 -1.94 13.12
N MET A 50 5.09 -1.63 13.21
CA MET A 50 4.13 -2.34 14.07
C MET A 50 3.59 -3.66 13.46
N GLU A 51 4.12 -4.10 12.32
CA GLU A 51 3.69 -5.29 11.58
C GLU A 51 2.17 -5.37 11.32
N LEU A 52 1.52 -4.22 11.16
CA LEU A 52 0.08 -4.16 10.95
C LEU A 52 -0.29 -4.63 9.52
N PRO A 53 -1.37 -5.41 9.38
CA PRO A 53 -1.80 -5.93 8.08
C PRO A 53 -2.14 -4.81 7.10
N ARG A 54 -1.76 -4.98 5.82
CA ARG A 54 -2.23 -4.12 4.73
C ARG A 54 -3.73 -4.31 4.53
N THR A 55 -4.52 -3.34 4.97
CA THR A 55 -5.99 -3.31 4.81
C THR A 55 -6.44 -3.49 3.35
N ASN A 56 -5.63 -3.04 2.39
CA ASN A 56 -5.85 -3.20 0.96
C ASN A 56 -5.90 -4.67 0.49
N ASN A 57 -5.08 -5.58 1.04
CA ASN A 57 -4.90 -6.89 0.42
C ASN A 57 -6.14 -7.78 0.56
N GLY A 58 -6.77 -7.75 1.73
CA GLY A 58 -8.00 -8.51 2.00
C GLY A 58 -9.19 -7.95 1.23
N LEU A 59 -9.36 -6.63 1.21
CA LEU A 59 -10.46 -5.97 0.51
C LEU A 59 -10.33 -6.11 -1.02
N ALA A 60 -9.13 -5.92 -1.57
CA ALA A 60 -8.88 -6.09 -3.01
C ALA A 60 -9.05 -7.56 -3.42
N GLY A 61 -8.60 -8.50 -2.59
CA GLY A 61 -8.83 -9.94 -2.79
C GLY A 61 -10.31 -10.29 -2.76
N TRP A 62 -11.06 -9.75 -1.78
CA TRP A 62 -12.51 -9.92 -1.68
C TRP A 62 -13.25 -9.33 -2.88
N HIS A 63 -12.91 -8.10 -3.29
CA HIS A 63 -13.48 -7.47 -4.48
C HIS A 63 -13.20 -8.29 -5.74
N ASN A 64 -11.99 -8.82 -5.94
CA ASN A 64 -11.66 -9.65 -7.10
C ASN A 64 -12.46 -10.97 -7.11
N ALA A 65 -12.55 -11.66 -5.95
CA ALA A 65 -13.32 -12.89 -5.84
C ALA A 65 -14.84 -12.64 -6.03
N PHE A 66 -15.34 -11.53 -5.50
CA PHE A 66 -16.73 -11.11 -5.65
C PHE A 66 -17.04 -10.76 -7.10
N HIS A 67 -16.18 -9.98 -7.76
CA HIS A 67 -16.32 -9.64 -9.17
C HIS A 67 -16.35 -10.89 -10.05
N GLY A 68 -15.45 -11.84 -9.81
CA GLY A 68 -15.45 -13.14 -10.49
C GLY A 68 -16.71 -13.97 -10.21
N SER A 69 -17.35 -13.80 -9.06
CA SER A 69 -18.61 -14.48 -8.71
C SER A 69 -19.84 -13.83 -9.34
N VAL A 70 -19.80 -12.50 -9.53
CA VAL A 70 -20.86 -11.73 -10.20
C VAL A 70 -20.86 -12.05 -11.70
N ASN A 71 -19.68 -12.07 -12.33
CA ASN A 71 -19.45 -12.39 -13.75
C ASN A 71 -20.55 -11.85 -14.70
N ALA A 72 -21.00 -10.63 -14.45
CA ALA A 72 -22.06 -9.96 -15.18
C ALA A 72 -21.88 -8.45 -15.03
N ASP A 73 -21.98 -7.72 -16.12
CA ASP A 73 -21.82 -6.26 -16.12
C ASP A 73 -23.01 -5.55 -15.44
N HIS A 74 -24.21 -6.14 -15.54
CA HIS A 74 -25.46 -5.59 -15.01
C HIS A 74 -26.33 -6.68 -14.35
N PRO A 75 -25.95 -7.19 -13.17
CA PRO A 75 -26.78 -8.14 -12.43
C PRO A 75 -28.08 -7.48 -11.98
N SER A 76 -29.19 -8.22 -12.04
CA SER A 76 -30.45 -7.75 -11.44
C SER A 76 -30.28 -7.59 -9.93
N THR A 77 -31.06 -6.70 -9.31
CA THR A 77 -31.01 -6.46 -7.85
C THR A 77 -31.15 -7.74 -7.05
N HIS A 78 -32.04 -8.65 -7.47
CA HIS A 78 -32.24 -9.94 -6.81
C HIS A 78 -31.02 -10.86 -6.94
N ALA A 79 -30.37 -10.89 -8.09
CA ALA A 79 -29.15 -11.65 -8.30
C ALA A 79 -28.00 -11.09 -7.45
N LEU A 80 -27.87 -9.75 -7.40
CA LEU A 80 -26.87 -9.07 -6.58
C LEU A 80 -27.05 -9.39 -5.08
N ILE A 81 -28.28 -9.33 -4.56
CA ILE A 81 -28.56 -9.67 -3.15
C ILE A 81 -28.12 -11.10 -2.84
N LYS A 82 -28.46 -12.07 -3.69
CA LYS A 82 -28.04 -13.48 -3.50
C LYS A 82 -26.53 -13.63 -3.48
N LEU A 83 -25.84 -12.92 -4.36
CA LEU A 83 -24.38 -12.94 -4.45
C LEU A 83 -23.72 -12.30 -3.23
N LEU A 84 -24.29 -11.21 -2.70
CA LEU A 84 -23.81 -10.57 -1.47
C LEU A 84 -23.94 -11.49 -0.26
N VAL A 85 -25.10 -12.14 -0.09
CA VAL A 85 -25.30 -13.14 0.99
C VAL A 85 -24.28 -14.29 0.87
N LYS A 86 -24.01 -14.77 -0.36
CA LYS A 86 -23.00 -15.82 -0.59
C LYS A 86 -21.58 -15.33 -0.25
N ALA A 87 -21.26 -14.08 -0.56
CA ALA A 87 -19.97 -13.47 -0.27
C ALA A 87 -19.77 -13.33 1.25
N GLU A 88 -20.80 -12.88 1.97
CA GLU A 88 -20.80 -12.76 3.43
C GLU A 88 -20.56 -14.11 4.12
N ASN A 89 -21.29 -15.15 3.72
CA ASN A 89 -21.11 -16.49 4.26
C ASN A 89 -19.68 -17.00 4.06
N SER A 90 -19.11 -16.78 2.87
CA SER A 90 -17.71 -17.15 2.59
C SER A 90 -16.72 -16.38 3.48
N THR A 91 -16.96 -15.09 3.74
CA THR A 91 -16.12 -14.29 4.63
C THR A 91 -16.22 -14.73 6.09
N MET A 92 -17.41 -15.09 6.58
CA MET A 92 -17.58 -15.61 7.94
C MET A 92 -16.87 -16.96 8.13
N VAL A 93 -16.96 -17.85 7.15
CA VAL A 93 -16.21 -19.12 7.17
C VAL A 93 -14.70 -18.86 7.19
N THR A 94 -14.22 -17.90 6.42
CA THR A 94 -12.79 -17.53 6.43
C THR A 94 -12.39 -16.93 7.79
N ALA A 95 -13.21 -16.06 8.37
CA ALA A 95 -12.94 -15.45 9.67
C ALA A 95 -12.88 -16.49 10.79
N THR A 96 -13.85 -17.41 10.84
CA THR A 96 -13.85 -18.53 11.80
C THR A 96 -12.65 -19.46 11.61
N GLN A 97 -12.23 -19.75 10.38
CA GLN A 97 -11.01 -20.52 10.12
C GLN A 97 -9.72 -19.78 10.55
N LEU A 98 -9.69 -18.45 10.46
CA LEU A 98 -8.58 -17.63 10.98
C LEU A 98 -8.52 -17.69 12.51
N GLU A 99 -9.66 -17.58 13.18
CA GLU A 99 -9.75 -17.72 14.64
C GLU A 99 -9.28 -19.11 15.11
N VAL A 100 -9.65 -20.16 14.37
CA VAL A 100 -9.24 -21.55 14.61
C VAL A 100 -7.78 -21.82 14.14
N ARG A 101 -7.09 -20.81 13.58
CA ARG A 101 -5.71 -20.85 13.05
C ARG A 101 -5.49 -21.90 11.95
N THR A 102 -6.53 -22.33 11.25
CA THR A 102 -6.47 -23.39 10.23
C THR A 102 -6.20 -22.88 8.80
N ILE A 103 -5.79 -21.63 8.61
CA ILE A 103 -5.65 -21.07 7.25
C ILE A 103 -4.34 -21.43 6.55
N THR A 104 -4.52 -21.84 5.29
CA THR A 104 -3.58 -22.40 4.33
C THR A 104 -2.45 -21.44 3.93
N ALA A 105 -1.23 -21.98 3.92
CA ALA A 105 0.05 -21.26 3.83
C ALA A 105 0.36 -20.58 2.48
N SER A 106 -0.42 -20.83 1.43
CA SER A 106 -0.03 -20.54 0.04
C SER A 106 -0.03 -19.04 -0.32
N GLN A 107 -0.99 -18.24 0.18
CA GLN A 107 -1.08 -16.80 -0.16
C GLN A 107 -0.10 -15.93 0.66
N ARG A 108 0.46 -16.47 1.76
CA ARG A 108 1.41 -15.76 2.61
C ARG A 108 2.75 -15.53 1.91
N SER A 109 3.21 -16.50 1.12
CA SER A 109 4.56 -16.54 0.51
C SER A 109 4.95 -15.29 -0.30
N ASN A 110 4.12 -14.84 -1.24
CA ASN A 110 4.46 -13.68 -2.08
C ASN A 110 4.34 -12.33 -1.34
N GLN A 111 3.39 -12.23 -0.41
CA GLN A 111 3.21 -11.01 0.40
C GLN A 111 4.31 -10.91 1.46
N GLU A 112 4.69 -12.03 2.10
CA GLU A 112 5.83 -12.14 3.01
C GLU A 112 7.09 -11.62 2.36
N GLY A 113 7.40 -12.01 1.12
CA GLY A 113 8.59 -11.53 0.43
C GLY A 113 8.66 -10.01 0.27
N THR A 114 7.51 -9.35 0.12
CA THR A 114 7.45 -7.87 0.05
C THR A 114 7.54 -7.24 1.43
N GLU A 115 6.86 -7.79 2.43
CA GLU A 115 6.92 -7.30 3.81
C GLU A 115 8.33 -7.44 4.39
N ILE A 116 9.01 -8.56 4.12
CA ILE A 116 10.40 -8.80 4.54
C ILE A 116 11.32 -7.71 3.96
N LYS A 117 11.15 -7.35 2.69
CA LYS A 117 11.94 -6.28 2.07
C LYS A 117 11.68 -4.92 2.73
N ILE A 118 10.41 -4.60 3.02
CA ILE A 118 10.04 -3.36 3.70
C ILE A 118 10.63 -3.33 5.12
N ARG A 119 10.56 -4.43 5.86
CA ARG A 119 11.12 -4.57 7.20
C ARG A 119 12.64 -4.34 7.19
N ASN A 120 13.36 -5.00 6.28
CA ASN A 120 14.81 -4.81 6.16
C ASN A 120 15.19 -3.35 5.86
N MET A 121 14.35 -2.63 5.09
CA MET A 121 14.56 -1.19 4.84
C MET A 121 14.35 -0.34 6.10
N ILE A 122 13.33 -0.65 6.90
CA ILE A 122 13.05 0.01 8.17
C ILE A 122 14.16 -0.25 9.17
N ASP A 123 14.60 -1.51 9.30
CA ASP A 123 15.70 -1.88 10.18
C ASP A 123 16.97 -1.11 9.82
N GLY A 124 17.31 -1.03 8.54
CA GLY A 124 18.45 -0.24 8.07
C GLY A 124 18.32 1.25 8.39
N TYR A 125 17.11 1.82 8.30
CA TYR A 125 16.84 3.20 8.68
C TYR A 125 17.03 3.43 10.18
N ASN A 126 16.43 2.59 11.02
CA ASN A 126 16.53 2.68 12.48
C ASN A 126 17.97 2.50 13.01
N HIS A 127 18.84 1.79 12.27
CA HIS A 127 20.25 1.65 12.64
C HIS A 127 21.11 2.88 12.26
N THR A 128 20.63 3.74 11.37
CA THR A 128 21.42 4.86 10.83
C THR A 128 21.06 6.21 11.44
N HIS A 129 19.92 6.35 12.13
CA HIS A 129 19.41 7.58 12.72
C HIS A 129 18.92 7.34 14.15
#